data_AF-A0A1A8K8H7-F1
#
_entry.id   AF-A0A1A8K8H7-F1
#
_cell.length_a   1.000
_cell.length_b   1.000
_cell.length_c   1.000
_cell.angle_alpha   90.00
_cell.angle_beta   90.00
_cell.angle_gamma   90.00
#
_symmetry.space_group_name_H-M   'P 1'
#
loop_
_entity.id
_entity.type
_entity.pdbx_description
1 polymer ?
#
loop_
_entity_poly.entity_id
_entity_poly.type
_entity_poly.pdbx_seq_one_letter_code
_entity_poly.pdbx_strand_id
1 'polypeptide(L)'
;MVLLSLPVRPAHCQQCRIQRCNAEYVASTSPASGLQEDAALDVDYCTALRAYALCTRRQARSCRGDLVYHSADFRIKELFSQHNCSSDGPTSAKASSTPRPAALELCDYESRVLALGSAGHQKKYAHCGLFGDPHLRTFRDEFQT
;
A
#
# COMPACT_ATOMS: atom_id res chain seq x y z
N MET A 1 22.91 -10.50 39.79
CA MET A 1 22.31 -9.64 38.75
C MET A 1 22.26 -10.43 37.45
N VAL A 2 21.07 -10.76 36.96
CA VAL A 2 20.91 -11.50 35.69
C VAL A 2 20.97 -10.48 34.56
N LEU A 3 22.05 -10.49 33.79
CA LEU A 3 22.20 -9.68 32.57
C LEU A 3 21.41 -10.35 31.44
N LEU A 4 20.21 -9.83 31.16
CA LEU A 4 19.44 -10.18 29.97
C LEU A 4 20.04 -9.48 28.76
N SER A 5 20.99 -10.13 28.09
CA SER A 5 21.46 -9.72 26.77
C SER A 5 20.41 -10.06 25.71
N LEU A 6 19.63 -9.06 25.27
CA LEU A 6 18.76 -9.23 24.11
C LEU A 6 19.63 -9.42 22.85
N PRO A 7 19.38 -10.45 22.03
CA PRO A 7 20.09 -10.61 20.76
C PRO A 7 19.63 -9.49 19.82
N VAL A 8 20.54 -8.58 19.48
CA VAL A 8 20.36 -7.61 18.40
C VAL A 8 20.26 -8.41 17.11
N ARG A 9 19.05 -8.66 16.62
CA ARG A 9 18.86 -9.24 15.29
C ARG A 9 19.47 -8.27 14.28
N PRO A 10 20.34 -8.73 13.36
CA PRO A 10 20.88 -7.87 12.33
C PRO A 10 19.70 -7.35 11.50
N ALA A 11 19.43 -6.06 11.62
CA ALA A 11 18.50 -5.38 10.74
C ALA A 11 19.10 -5.48 9.34
N HIS A 12 18.56 -6.38 8.53
CA HIS A 12 18.86 -6.40 7.10
C HIS A 12 18.22 -5.16 6.51
N CYS A 13 18.96 -4.04 6.54
CA CYS A 13 18.63 -2.86 5.78
C CYS A 13 18.69 -3.26 4.30
N GLN A 14 17.51 -3.57 3.74
CA GLN A 14 17.36 -3.69 2.31
C GLN A 14 17.90 -2.40 1.68
N GLN A 15 18.86 -2.51 0.78
CA GLN A 15 19.52 -1.34 0.23
C GLN A 15 18.54 -0.53 -0.63
N CYS A 16 18.62 0.81 -0.55
CA CYS A 16 17.89 1.71 -1.44
C CYS A 16 18.25 1.39 -2.92
N ARG A 17 17.25 1.07 -3.75
CA ARG A 17 17.40 0.75 -5.18
C ARG A 17 16.69 1.76 -6.08
N ILE A 18 16.59 3.02 -5.66
CA ILE A 18 15.93 4.06 -6.46
C ILE A 18 16.58 4.23 -7.85
N GLN A 19 17.90 4.12 -7.93
CA GLN A 19 18.62 4.21 -9.21
C GLN A 19 18.16 3.18 -10.25
N ARG A 20 17.76 1.99 -9.79
CA ARG A 20 17.17 0.97 -10.67
C ARG A 20 15.82 1.42 -11.22
N CYS A 21 14.95 1.97 -10.37
CA CYS A 21 13.66 2.51 -10.81
C CYS A 21 13.85 3.64 -11.83
N ASN A 22 14.82 4.53 -11.60
CA ASN A 22 15.14 5.62 -12.52
C ASN A 22 15.61 5.09 -13.88
N ALA A 23 16.54 4.13 -13.89
CA ALA A 23 17.07 3.54 -15.11
C ALA A 23 15.98 2.82 -15.92
N GLU A 24 15.11 2.05 -15.27
CA GLU A 24 13.98 1.36 -15.93
C GLU A 24 12.98 2.36 -16.53
N TYR A 25 12.72 3.49 -15.85
CA TYR A 25 11.85 4.55 -16.37
C TYR A 25 12.43 5.25 -17.60
N VAL A 26 13.72 5.62 -17.56
CA VAL A 26 14.39 6.26 -18.70
C VAL A 26 14.43 5.31 -19.90
N ALA A 27 14.72 4.03 -19.68
CA ALA A 27 14.74 3.04 -20.76
C ALA A 27 13.36 2.78 -21.39
N SER A 28 12.27 2.97 -20.64
CA SER A 28 10.90 2.79 -21.14
C SER A 28 10.29 4.04 -21.78
N THR A 29 10.92 5.20 -21.60
CA THR A 29 10.46 6.49 -22.16
C THR A 29 11.42 7.06 -23.19
N SER A 30 12.58 6.45 -23.40
CA SER A 30 13.50 6.84 -24.47
C SER A 30 12.84 6.64 -25.83
N PRO A 31 12.79 7.67 -26.71
CA PRO A 31 12.19 7.53 -28.02
C PRO A 31 12.96 6.49 -28.83
N ALA A 32 12.30 5.40 -29.21
CA ALA A 32 12.81 4.55 -30.26
C ALA A 32 12.83 5.39 -31.54
N SER A 33 13.99 5.55 -32.16
CA SER A 33 14.11 6.27 -33.43
C SER A 33 13.22 5.61 -34.49
N GLY A 34 12.05 6.18 -34.78
CA GLY A 34 11.25 5.80 -35.94
C GLY A 34 9.73 5.85 -35.74
N LEU A 35 9.14 6.92 -36.31
CA LEU A 35 7.74 7.07 -36.76
C LEU A 35 6.62 6.87 -35.72
N GLN A 36 5.99 7.98 -35.35
CA GLN A 36 4.95 8.03 -34.35
C GLN A 36 3.57 8.43 -34.91
N GLU A 37 2.55 7.69 -34.50
CA GLU A 37 1.21 8.23 -34.29
C GLU A 37 1.10 8.75 -32.83
N ASP A 38 0.94 10.06 -32.66
CA ASP A 38 1.11 10.80 -31.39
C ASP A 38 0.26 10.30 -30.21
N ALA A 39 -0.89 9.66 -30.45
CA ALA A 39 -1.78 9.17 -29.39
C ALA A 39 -1.28 7.87 -28.72
N ALA A 40 -0.55 7.02 -29.45
CA ALA A 40 0.02 5.79 -28.90
C ALA A 40 1.18 6.09 -27.94
N LEU A 41 1.92 7.19 -28.15
CA LEU A 41 2.97 7.64 -27.23
C LEU A 41 2.48 7.98 -25.85
N ASP A 42 1.37 8.71 -25.78
CA ASP A 42 0.91 9.26 -24.51
C ASP A 42 0.43 8.13 -23.58
N VAL A 43 -0.19 7.09 -24.17
CA VAL A 43 -0.60 5.87 -23.46
C VAL A 43 0.61 5.06 -22.98
N ASP A 44 1.65 4.93 -23.81
CA ASP A 44 2.89 4.24 -23.46
C ASP A 44 3.67 5.00 -22.36
N TYR A 45 3.67 6.34 -22.44
CA TYR A 45 4.27 7.21 -21.45
C TYR A 45 3.57 7.12 -20.09
N CYS A 46 2.24 7.24 -20.03
CA CYS A 46 1.50 7.09 -18.78
C CYS A 46 1.65 5.68 -18.18
N THR A 47 1.78 4.66 -19.03
CA THR A 47 2.05 3.28 -18.59
C THR A 47 3.44 3.13 -17.97
N ALA A 48 4.46 3.74 -18.57
CA ALA A 48 5.81 3.82 -18.00
C ALA A 48 5.84 4.62 -16.68
N LEU A 49 5.15 5.76 -16.62
CA LEU A 49 5.07 6.60 -15.43
C LEU A 49 4.39 5.89 -14.25
N ARG A 50 3.29 5.15 -14.50
CA ARG A 50 2.66 4.30 -13.48
C ARG A 50 3.59 3.21 -12.98
N ALA A 51 4.37 2.58 -13.87
CA ALA A 51 5.37 1.58 -13.48
C ALA A 51 6.48 2.19 -12.60
N TYR A 52 6.96 3.39 -12.95
CA TYR A 52 7.95 4.13 -12.17
C TYR A 52 7.43 4.50 -10.78
N ALA A 53 6.19 4.97 -10.68
CA ALA A 53 5.52 5.24 -9.40
C ALA A 53 5.40 4.00 -8.52
N LEU A 54 5.07 2.84 -9.11
CA LEU A 54 5.00 1.57 -8.38
C LEU A 54 6.37 1.11 -7.89
N CYS A 55 7.40 1.19 -8.73
CA CYS A 55 8.78 0.84 -8.36
C CYS A 55 9.28 1.70 -7.20
N THR A 56 9.11 3.03 -7.32
CA THR A 56 9.50 4.00 -6.29
C THR A 56 8.79 3.70 -4.96
N ARG A 57 7.45 3.55 -4.96
CA ARG A 57 6.69 3.23 -3.73
C ARG A 57 7.16 1.95 -3.02
N ARG A 58 7.54 0.90 -3.75
CA ARG A 58 8.07 -0.34 -3.14
C ARG A 58 9.36 -0.12 -2.37
N GLN A 59 10.11 0.92 -2.73
CA GLN A 59 11.39 1.24 -2.15
C GLN A 59 11.30 2.21 -0.94
N ALA A 60 10.10 2.69 -0.58
CA ALA A 60 9.89 3.70 0.46
C ALA A 60 10.52 3.37 1.82
N ARG A 61 10.51 2.09 2.24
CA ARG A 61 11.06 1.67 3.55
C ARG A 61 12.58 1.76 3.60
N SER A 62 13.23 1.39 2.50
CA SER A 62 14.70 1.29 2.36
C SER A 62 15.34 2.59 1.88
N CYS A 63 14.58 3.53 1.34
CA CYS A 63 15.05 4.85 0.89
C CYS A 63 14.59 6.03 1.77
N ARG A 64 14.24 5.82 3.04
CA ARG A 64 13.71 6.89 3.91
C ARG A 64 14.57 8.16 3.96
N GLY A 65 15.89 8.01 3.93
CA GLY A 65 16.86 9.11 3.96
C GLY A 65 17.59 9.36 2.64
N ASP A 66 17.12 8.79 1.54
CA ASP A 66 17.75 8.96 0.23
C ASP A 66 17.15 10.17 -0.51
N LEU A 67 17.98 11.16 -0.84
CA LEU A 67 17.54 12.38 -1.50
C LEU A 67 17.03 12.11 -2.93
N VAL A 68 17.64 11.17 -3.64
CA VAL A 68 17.24 10.81 -5.01
C VAL A 68 15.83 10.21 -5.00
N TYR A 69 15.52 9.37 -4.02
CA TYR A 69 14.16 8.86 -3.81
C TYR A 69 13.13 9.97 -3.62
N HIS A 70 13.40 10.94 -2.74
CA HIS A 70 12.44 12.03 -2.49
C HIS A 70 12.31 12.97 -3.70
N SER A 71 13.40 13.21 -4.44
CA SER A 71 13.34 13.95 -5.70
C SER A 71 12.51 13.21 -6.76
N ALA A 72 12.65 11.88 -6.84
CA ALA A 72 11.89 11.03 -7.74
C ALA A 72 10.40 11.04 -7.38
N ASP A 73 10.04 10.89 -6.10
CA ASP A 73 8.64 10.92 -5.65
C ASP A 73 7.94 12.24 -5.99
N PHE A 74 8.64 13.37 -5.79
CA PHE A 74 8.15 14.68 -6.20
C PHE A 74 7.99 14.78 -7.72
N ARG A 75 9.02 14.39 -8.48
CA ARG A 75 9.01 14.45 -9.95
C ARG A 75 7.90 13.59 -10.55
N ILE A 76 7.63 12.41 -10.00
CA ILE A 76 6.55 11.54 -10.45
C ILE A 76 5.19 12.24 -10.35
N LYS A 77 4.90 12.90 -9.22
CA LYS A 77 3.65 13.65 -9.02
C LYS A 77 3.50 14.78 -10.04
N GLU A 78 4.59 15.50 -10.31
CA GLU A 78 4.63 16.55 -11.32
C GLU A 78 4.35 15.98 -12.72
N LEU A 79 5.00 14.88 -13.10
CA LEU A 79 4.82 14.24 -14.40
C LEU A 79 3.39 13.73 -14.63
N PHE A 80 2.71 13.23 -13.58
CA PHE A 80 1.30 12.84 -13.68
C PHE A 80 0.41 14.03 -14.04
N SER A 81 0.66 15.19 -13.42
CA SER A 81 -0.08 16.42 -13.70
C SER A 81 0.25 17.00 -15.07
N GLN A 82 1.53 16.97 -15.48
CA GLN A 82 1.97 17.56 -16.74
C GLN A 82 1.40 16.81 -17.96
N HIS A 83 1.23 15.50 -17.85
CA HIS A 83 0.75 14.64 -18.93
C HIS A 83 -0.69 14.15 -18.74
N ASN A 84 -1.43 14.69 -17.76
CA ASN A 84 -2.80 14.29 -17.44
C ASN A 84 -3.00 12.76 -17.30
N CYS A 85 -1.98 12.07 -16.78
CA CYS A 85 -2.03 10.62 -16.63
C CYS A 85 -2.95 10.25 -15.46
N SER A 86 -3.77 9.21 -15.66
CA SER A 86 -4.48 8.57 -14.53
C SER A 86 -3.50 7.76 -13.68
N SER A 87 -3.68 7.79 -12.36
CA SER A 87 -2.90 6.98 -11.41
C SER A 87 -3.25 5.48 -11.48
N ASP A 88 -4.45 5.15 -11.98
CA ASP A 88 -4.96 3.78 -12.09
C ASP A 88 -4.80 3.22 -13.51
N GLY A 89 -4.59 1.91 -13.61
CA GLY A 89 -4.57 1.12 -14.85
C GLY A 89 -3.25 0.36 -15.08
N PRO A 90 -2.99 -0.15 -16.31
CA PRO A 90 -1.93 -1.12 -16.54
C PRO A 90 -0.53 -0.52 -16.32
N THR A 91 0.37 -1.33 -15.75
CA THR A 91 1.80 -1.01 -15.66
C THR A 91 2.56 -1.94 -16.59
N SER A 92 3.59 -1.43 -17.28
CA SER A 92 4.49 -2.24 -18.15
C SER A 92 5.21 -3.36 -17.38
N ALA A 93 5.31 -3.26 -16.05
CA ALA A 93 5.78 -4.36 -15.22
C ALA A 93 4.88 -5.59 -15.39
N LYS A 94 5.47 -6.74 -15.74
CA LYS A 94 4.87 -8.07 -15.53
C LYS A 94 4.55 -8.22 -14.04
N ALA A 95 3.40 -7.69 -13.62
CA ALA A 95 2.84 -8.02 -12.35
C ALA A 95 2.57 -9.52 -12.43
N SER A 96 3.21 -10.32 -11.57
CA SER A 96 2.59 -11.59 -11.18
C SER A 96 1.19 -11.18 -10.71
N SER A 97 0.18 -11.49 -11.52
CA SER A 97 -1.21 -11.25 -11.22
C SER A 97 -1.58 -12.17 -10.07
N THR A 98 -1.13 -11.84 -8.86
CA THR A 98 -1.82 -12.30 -7.68
C THR A 98 -3.14 -11.55 -7.73
N PRO A 99 -4.28 -12.26 -7.90
CA PRO A 99 -5.57 -11.61 -7.87
C PRO A 99 -5.61 -10.79 -6.58
N ARG A 100 -5.85 -9.48 -6.70
CA ARG A 100 -6.18 -8.67 -5.53
C ARG A 100 -7.35 -9.41 -4.87
N PRO A 101 -7.20 -9.94 -3.64
CA PRO A 101 -8.35 -10.52 -2.97
C PRO A 101 -9.41 -9.43 -2.95
N ALA A 102 -10.66 -9.78 -3.24
CA ALA A 102 -11.78 -8.86 -3.13
C ALA A 102 -11.87 -8.41 -1.66
N ALA A 103 -11.10 -7.38 -1.31
CA ALA A 103 -10.89 -6.94 0.07
C ALA A 103 -12.18 -6.33 0.66
N LEU A 104 -13.16 -6.04 -0.19
CA LEU A 104 -14.44 -5.47 0.20
C LEU A 104 -15.32 -6.48 0.95
N GLU A 105 -15.25 -7.78 0.63
CA GLU A 105 -16.01 -8.82 1.37
C GLU A 105 -15.27 -9.33 2.62
N LEU A 106 -13.98 -8.99 2.78
CA LEU A 106 -13.19 -9.45 3.93
C LEU A 106 -13.33 -8.57 5.17
N CYS A 107 -13.78 -7.33 5.00
CA CYS A 107 -13.90 -6.34 6.08
C CYS A 107 -15.32 -6.19 6.62
N ASP A 108 -16.31 -6.87 6.04
CA ASP A 108 -17.65 -6.88 6.59
C ASP A 108 -17.77 -7.97 7.66
N TYR A 109 -18.12 -7.55 8.88
CA TYR A 109 -18.32 -8.46 9.99
C TYR A 109 -19.46 -9.44 9.71
N GLU A 110 -20.50 -9.00 8.99
CA GLU A 110 -21.67 -9.84 8.69
C GLU A 110 -21.34 -10.93 7.66
N SER A 111 -20.68 -10.58 6.56
CA SER A 111 -20.18 -11.54 5.55
C SER A 111 -19.28 -12.62 6.18
N ARG A 112 -18.44 -12.27 7.17
CA ARG A 112 -17.57 -13.24 7.86
C ARG A 112 -18.37 -14.21 8.73
N VAL A 113 -19.36 -13.74 9.48
CA VAL A 113 -20.18 -14.61 10.35
C VAL A 113 -20.99 -15.60 9.53
N LEU A 114 -21.52 -15.18 8.37
CA LEU A 114 -22.25 -16.05 7.45
C LEU A 114 -21.35 -17.12 6.80
N ALA A 115 -20.09 -16.78 6.52
CA ALA A 115 -19.11 -17.70 5.92
C ALA A 115 -18.64 -18.83 6.87
N LEU A 116 -18.77 -18.66 8.20
CA LEU A 116 -18.37 -19.67 9.18
C LEU A 116 -19.40 -20.80 9.40
N GLY A 117 -20.52 -20.81 8.66
CA GLY A 117 -21.47 -21.92 8.63
C GLY A 117 -22.49 -21.93 9.78
N SER A 118 -23.49 -22.81 9.65
CA SER A 118 -24.80 -22.88 10.33
C SER A 118 -24.84 -23.03 11.86
N ALA A 119 -23.78 -22.68 12.58
CA ALA A 119 -23.87 -22.42 14.02
C ALA A 119 -24.30 -20.96 14.22
N GLY A 120 -25.56 -20.68 13.87
CA GLY A 120 -26.27 -19.41 14.08
C GLY A 120 -26.32 -19.02 15.56
N HIS A 121 -25.17 -18.63 16.10
CA HIS A 121 -25.09 -17.86 17.33
C HIS A 121 -25.77 -16.54 17.01
N GLN A 122 -26.95 -16.33 17.59
CA GLN A 122 -27.60 -15.03 17.60
C GLN A 122 -26.54 -13.97 17.89
N LYS A 123 -26.51 -12.91 17.08
CA LYS A 123 -25.58 -11.79 17.20
C LYS A 123 -25.63 -11.28 18.65
N LYS A 124 -24.63 -11.60 19.47
CA LYS A 124 -24.51 -11.10 20.84
C LYS A 124 -23.47 -10.00 20.86
N TYR A 125 -23.93 -8.76 20.72
CA TYR A 125 -23.10 -7.60 21.00
C TYR A 125 -23.02 -7.41 22.52
N ALA A 126 -21.81 -7.22 23.04
CA ALA A 126 -21.60 -6.84 24.43
C ALA A 126 -21.36 -5.33 24.50
N HIS A 127 -21.96 -4.67 25.49
CA HIS A 127 -21.83 -3.24 25.70
C HIS A 127 -21.05 -2.97 26.99
N CYS A 128 -20.16 -1.98 26.98
CA CYS A 128 -19.43 -1.53 28.15
C CYS A 128 -19.35 0.00 28.11
N GLY A 129 -19.45 0.65 29.27
CA GLY A 129 -19.43 2.12 29.33
C GLY A 129 -19.18 2.63 30.74
N LEU A 130 -18.59 3.83 30.82
CA LEU A 130 -18.35 4.57 32.04
C LEU A 130 -19.10 5.91 31.94
N PHE A 131 -19.91 6.24 32.94
CA PHE A 131 -20.77 7.43 32.93
C PHE A 131 -20.97 7.98 34.35
N GLY A 132 -21.33 9.26 34.47
CA GLY A 132 -21.55 9.90 35.77
C GLY A 132 -20.31 9.88 36.69
N ASP A 133 -20.54 9.73 37.99
CA ASP A 133 -19.54 9.63 39.06
C ASP A 133 -19.35 8.17 39.54
N PRO A 134 -18.14 7.65 39.35
CA PRO A 134 -17.90 6.76 38.22
C PRO A 134 -18.81 5.51 38.22
N HIS A 135 -19.92 5.56 37.48
CA HIS A 135 -20.74 4.38 37.21
C HIS A 135 -20.16 3.57 36.05
N LEU A 136 -19.82 2.31 36.30
CA LEU A 136 -19.28 1.39 35.30
C LEU A 136 -20.33 0.34 34.94
N ARG A 137 -20.65 0.19 33.65
CA ARG A 137 -21.33 -0.98 33.07
C ARG A 137 -20.28 -1.87 32.41
N THR A 138 -20.10 -3.09 32.90
CA THR A 138 -19.18 -4.07 32.31
C THR A 138 -19.81 -4.78 31.10
N PHE A 139 -19.00 -5.49 30.31
CA PHE A 139 -19.48 -6.35 29.20
C PHE A 139 -20.43 -7.48 29.63
N ARG A 140 -20.55 -7.76 30.94
CA ARG A 140 -21.50 -8.73 31.51
C ARG A 140 -22.79 -8.09 31.99
N ASP A 141 -22.99 -6.81 31.68
CA ASP A 141 -24.08 -6.00 32.21
C ASP A 141 -24.09 -5.90 33.75
N GLU A 142 -22.91 -5.99 34.37
CA GLU A 142 -22.73 -5.73 35.81
C GLU A 142 -22.49 -4.23 36.02
N PHE A 143 -23.09 -3.67 37.07
CA PHE A 143 -22.99 -2.25 37.40
C PHE A 143 -22.18 -2.03 38.67
N GLN A 144 -21.20 -1.13 38.63
CA GLN A 144 -20.42 -0.68 39.78
C GLN A 144 -20.61 0.83 39.94
N THR A 145 -20.64 1.29 41.19
CA THR A 145 -20.86 2.69 41.58
C THR A 145 -19.81 3.09 42.61
#